data_AF-A0A1C5MY95-F1
#
_entry.id   AF-A0A1C5MY95-F1
#
_cell.length_a   1.000
_cell.length_b   1.000
_cell.length_c   1.000
_cell.angle_alpha   90.00
_cell.angle_beta   90.00
_cell.angle_gamma   90.00
#
_symmetry.space_group_name_H-M   'P 1'
#
loop_
_entity.id
_entity.type
_entity.pdbx_description
1 polymer ?
#
loop_
_entity_poly.entity_id
_entity_poly.type
_entity_poly.pdbx_seq_one_letter_code
_entity_poly.pdbx_strand_id
1 'polypeptide(L)'
;MGNHWTEIEKYLEDQKIAQELIGELRDFHMRYEVEDQVKERVEKPDILFYGKKILEMSIAALLQGDNLLLSGAKATGKNVLCETLAWIFGRPEYDISFHVNTDSADLIGTDTFINNEVRLRKGPIYQ
;
A
#
# COMPACT_ATOMS: atom_id res chain seq x y z
N MET A 1 2.32 -3.72 19.16
CA MET A 1 2.40 -2.43 18.45
C MET A 1 3.69 -1.64 18.73
N GLY A 2 4.25 -1.64 19.95
CA GLY A 2 5.41 -0.78 20.28
C GLY A 2 6.71 -0.97 19.47
N ASN A 3 7.05 -2.20 19.04
CA ASN A 3 8.32 -2.43 18.33
C ASN A 3 8.30 -2.04 16.85
N HIS A 4 7.15 -2.12 16.18
CA HIS A 4 7.04 -1.90 14.73
C HIS A 4 7.08 -0.41 14.38
N TRP A 5 6.34 0.41 15.12
CA TRP A 5 6.36 1.86 14.92
C TRP A 5 7.76 2.46 15.15
N THR A 6 8.48 2.01 16.18
CA THR A 6 9.82 2.51 16.49
C THR A 6 10.80 2.33 15.33
N GLU A 7 10.67 1.26 14.55
CA GLU A 7 11.50 1.01 13.38
C GLU A 7 11.14 1.92 12.20
N ILE A 8 9.83 2.11 11.96
CA ILE A 8 9.33 3.05 10.95
C ILE A 8 9.79 4.47 11.27
N GLU A 9 9.58 4.91 12.51
CA GLU A 9 9.94 6.25 12.99
C GLU A 9 11.43 6.51 12.79
N LYS A 10 12.29 5.57 13.21
CA LYS A 10 13.74 5.66 12.98
C LYS A 10 14.10 5.78 11.49
N TYR A 11 13.48 4.98 10.62
CA TYR A 11 13.72 5.05 9.17
C TYR A 11 13.34 6.43 8.60
N LEU A 12 12.21 7.00 9.01
CA LEU A 12 11.75 8.32 8.57
C LEU A 12 12.67 9.44 9.08
N GLU A 13 13.14 9.34 10.32
CA GLU A 13 14.12 10.26 10.90
C GLU A 13 15.47 10.20 10.16
N ASP A 14 15.97 9.00 9.85
CA ASP A 14 17.22 8.80 9.11
C ASP A 14 17.15 9.42 7.69
N GLN A 15 15.97 9.38 7.06
CA GLN A 15 15.68 10.05 5.77
C GLN A 15 15.48 11.57 5.92
N LYS A 16 15.44 12.08 7.15
CA LYS A 16 15.17 13.49 7.50
C LYS A 16 13.81 13.98 7.01
N ILE A 17 12.78 13.14 7.12
CA ILE A 17 11.39 13.50 6.84
C ILE A 17 10.92 14.55 7.85
N ALA A 18 10.09 15.49 7.41
CA ALA A 18 9.47 16.50 8.26
C ALA A 18 8.74 15.87 9.47
N GLN A 19 8.96 16.42 10.66
CA GLN A 19 8.41 15.88 11.91
C GLN A 19 6.88 15.97 11.94
N GLU A 20 6.31 16.97 11.28
CA GLU A 20 4.87 17.13 11.10
C GLU A 20 4.28 15.91 10.35
N LEU A 21 4.91 15.47 9.27
CA LEU A 21 4.47 14.30 8.50
C LEU A 21 4.62 12.99 9.28
N ILE A 22 5.69 12.86 10.08
CA ILE A 22 5.86 11.69 10.97
C ILE A 22 4.75 11.65 12.02
N GLY A 23 4.39 12.80 12.59
CA GLY A 23 3.26 12.95 13.50
C GLY A 23 1.93 12.56 12.87
N GLU A 24 1.64 13.07 11.67
CA GLU A 24 0.41 12.72 10.94
C GLU A 24 0.34 11.22 10.57
N LEU A 25 1.46 10.62 10.19
CA LEU A 25 1.56 9.16 9.98
C LEU A 25 1.26 8.38 11.27
N ARG A 26 1.75 8.86 12.41
CA ARG A 26 1.47 8.23 13.72
C ARG A 26 -0.01 8.29 14.04
N ASP A 27 -0.63 9.45 13.84
CA ASP A 27 -2.07 9.64 14.03
C ASP A 27 -2.88 8.75 13.07
N PHE A 28 -2.40 8.58 11.83
CA PHE A 28 -3.00 7.67 10.86
C PHE A 28 -2.99 6.21 11.36
N HIS A 29 -1.87 5.73 11.90
CA HIS A 29 -1.77 4.39 12.51
C HIS A 29 -2.73 4.21 13.68
N MET A 30 -2.88 5.24 14.53
CA MET A 30 -3.81 5.19 15.66
C MET A 30 -5.29 5.21 15.22
N ARG A 31 -5.58 5.85 14.08
CA ARG A 31 -6.93 5.97 13.54
C ARG A 31 -7.40 4.72 12.80
N TYR A 32 -6.49 4.04 12.09
CA TYR A 32 -6.83 2.95 11.18
C TYR A 32 -6.18 1.64 11.59
N GLU A 33 -6.89 0.87 12.41
CA GLU A 33 -6.47 -0.48 12.78
C GLU A 33 -6.53 -1.44 11.58
N VAL A 34 -5.70 -2.48 11.64
CA VAL A 34 -5.66 -3.56 10.64
C VAL A 34 -6.24 -4.82 11.27
N GLU A 35 -7.18 -5.43 10.57
CA GLU A 35 -7.82 -6.67 10.99
C GLU A 35 -6.82 -7.83 11.07
N ASP A 36 -6.97 -8.71 12.07
CA ASP A 36 -6.05 -9.83 12.31
C ASP A 36 -5.82 -10.71 11.07
N GLN A 37 -6.87 -10.91 10.26
CA GLN A 37 -6.84 -11.73 9.06
C GLN A 37 -5.91 -11.23 7.95
N VAL A 38 -5.56 -9.95 7.93
CA VAL A 38 -4.68 -9.36 6.89
C VAL A 38 -3.40 -8.77 7.47
N LYS A 39 -3.13 -8.96 8.76
CA LYS A 39 -1.89 -8.48 9.40
C LYS A 39 -0.62 -9.06 8.77
N GLU A 40 -0.69 -10.27 8.23
CA GLU A 40 0.41 -10.90 7.48
C GLU A 40 0.77 -10.17 6.18
N ARG A 41 -0.09 -9.26 5.70
CA ARG A 41 0.19 -8.43 4.51
C ARG A 41 0.82 -7.09 4.85
N VAL A 42 1.04 -6.82 6.14
CA VAL A 42 1.69 -5.60 6.64
C VAL A 42 3.11 -5.98 7.06
N GLU A 43 3.94 -6.26 6.07
CA GLU A 43 5.32 -6.68 6.28
C GLU A 43 6.30 -5.58 5.90
N LYS A 44 7.46 -5.60 6.57
CA LYS A 44 8.57 -4.73 6.21
C LYS A 44 9.22 -5.27 4.94
N PRO A 45 9.37 -4.48 3.87
CA PRO A 45 10.01 -4.95 2.66
C PRO A 45 11.52 -5.17 2.87
N ASP A 46 12.10 -6.08 2.08
CA ASP A 46 13.53 -6.38 2.10
C ASP A 46 14.40 -5.18 1.72
N ILE A 47 13.86 -4.32 0.85
CA ILE A 47 14.53 -3.12 0.35
C ILE A 47 13.62 -1.93 0.64
N LEU A 48 14.17 -0.94 1.34
CA LEU A 48 13.48 0.33 1.59
C LEU A 48 13.86 1.37 0.56
N PHE A 49 12.90 2.23 0.22
CA PHE A 49 13.13 3.34 -0.71
C PHE A 49 14.07 4.38 -0.10
N TYR A 50 14.94 5.00 -0.90
CA TYR A 50 15.81 6.11 -0.47
C TYR A 50 15.64 7.30 -1.42
N GLY A 51 15.12 8.40 -0.88
CA GLY A 51 14.80 9.57 -1.70
C GLY A 51 13.82 10.51 -1.00
N LYS A 52 14.33 11.30 -0.04
CA LYS A 52 13.55 12.21 0.82
C LYS A 52 12.41 12.91 0.08
N LYS A 53 12.70 13.66 -0.98
CA LYS A 53 11.71 14.51 -1.66
C LYS A 53 10.51 13.73 -2.19
N ILE A 54 10.75 12.60 -2.86
CA ILE A 54 9.67 11.77 -3.43
C ILE A 54 8.88 11.10 -2.31
N LEU A 55 9.57 10.63 -1.27
CA LEU A 55 8.93 10.02 -0.12
C LEU A 55 8.01 11.01 0.62
N GLU A 56 8.49 12.22 0.91
CA GLU A 56 7.68 13.28 1.55
C GLU A 56 6.45 13.65 0.73
N MET A 57 6.61 13.85 -0.59
CA MET A 57 5.48 14.16 -1.47
C MET A 57 4.44 13.04 -1.49
N SER A 58 4.91 11.79 -1.51
CA SER A 58 4.02 10.61 -1.54
C SER A 58 3.27 10.45 -0.22
N ILE A 59 3.96 10.60 0.92
CA ILE A 59 3.34 10.58 2.25
C ILE A 59 2.28 11.68 2.36
N ALA A 60 2.63 12.91 1.99
CA ALA A 60 1.71 14.04 2.08
C ALA A 60 0.45 13.83 1.24
N ALA A 61 0.58 13.38 -0.01
CA ALA A 61 -0.56 13.10 -0.88
C ALA A 61 -1.48 12.01 -0.31
N LEU A 62 -0.91 10.90 0.17
CA LEU A 62 -1.69 9.81 0.76
C LEU A 62 -2.40 10.22 2.06
N LEU A 63 -1.76 11.03 2.91
CA LEU A 63 -2.39 11.57 4.12
C LEU A 63 -3.58 12.49 3.80
N GLN A 64 -3.55 13.17 2.65
CA GLN A 64 -4.69 13.97 2.15
C GLN A 64 -5.77 13.13 1.45
N GLY A 65 -5.55 11.82 1.29
CA GLY A 65 -6.47 10.91 0.61
C GLY A 65 -6.37 10.92 -0.92
N ASP A 66 -5.29 11.49 -1.48
CA ASP A 66 -5.03 11.48 -2.92
C ASP A 66 -4.42 10.15 -3.38
N ASN A 67 -4.65 9.82 -4.66
CA ASN A 67 -4.04 8.67 -5.31
C ASN A 67 -2.69 9.02 -5.95
N LEU A 68 -1.75 8.08 -5.94
CA LEU A 68 -0.43 8.25 -6.55
C LEU A 68 -0.36 7.57 -7.93
N LEU A 69 0.14 8.31 -8.94
CA LEU A 69 0.56 7.76 -10.23
C LEU A 69 2.07 7.89 -10.38
N LEU A 70 2.77 6.76 -10.34
CA LEU A 70 4.23 6.72 -10.48
C LEU A 70 4.63 6.47 -11.94
N SER A 71 5.26 7.46 -12.57
CA SER A 71 5.76 7.35 -13.95
C SER A 71 7.29 7.41 -14.00
N GLY A 72 7.89 6.59 -14.87
CA GLY A 72 9.34 6.56 -15.09
C GLY A 72 9.80 5.26 -15.74
N ALA A 73 11.08 5.18 -16.13
CA ALA A 73 11.67 3.99 -16.74
C ALA A 73 11.64 2.76 -15.81
N LYS A 74 11.86 1.56 -16.35
CA LYS A 74 12.01 0.34 -15.53
C LYS A 74 13.19 0.46 -14.56
N ALA A 75 13.12 -0.27 -13.45
CA ALA A 75 14.17 -0.33 -12.42
C ALA A 75 14.52 1.02 -11.75
N THR A 76 13.55 1.94 -11.65
CA THR A 76 13.70 3.25 -10.98
C THR A 76 13.24 3.25 -9.51
N GLY A 77 12.92 2.08 -8.95
CA GLY A 77 12.48 1.97 -7.54
C GLY A 77 11.00 2.29 -7.29
N LYS A 78 10.14 2.30 -8.32
CA LYS A 78 8.70 2.55 -8.17
C LYS A 78 8.00 1.54 -7.26
N ASN A 79 8.25 0.24 -7.46
CA ASN A 79 7.64 -0.80 -6.63
C ASN A 79 8.17 -0.72 -5.20
N VAL A 80 9.49 -0.57 -5.04
CA VAL A 80 10.14 -0.35 -3.73
C VAL A 80 9.51 0.85 -3.00
N LEU A 81 9.16 1.93 -3.70
CA LEU A 81 8.43 3.06 -3.10
C LEU A 81 7.03 2.64 -2.64
N CYS A 82 6.25 1.93 -3.45
CA CYS A 82 4.93 1.43 -3.06
C CYS A 82 4.98 0.51 -1.83
N GLU A 83 5.87 -0.47 -1.84
CA GLU A 83 6.11 -1.42 -0.74
C GLU A 83 6.51 -0.68 0.55
N THR A 84 7.44 0.29 0.43
CA THR A 84 7.84 1.15 1.55
C THR A 84 6.67 1.96 2.07
N LEU A 85 5.85 2.55 1.19
CA LEU A 85 4.67 3.33 1.59
C LEU A 85 3.65 2.45 2.31
N ALA A 86 3.35 1.25 1.80
CA ALA A 86 2.44 0.32 2.46
C ALA A 86 2.92 -0.01 3.88
N TRP A 87 4.21 -0.31 4.03
CA TRP A 87 4.81 -0.58 5.34
C TRP A 87 4.74 0.62 6.30
N ILE A 88 5.18 1.81 5.89
CA ILE A 88 5.20 2.97 6.81
C ILE A 88 3.80 3.48 7.16
N PHE A 89 2.79 3.27 6.30
CA PHE A 89 1.39 3.54 6.62
C PHE A 89 0.72 2.40 7.41
N GLY A 90 1.42 1.27 7.60
CA GLY A 90 0.89 0.10 8.30
C GLY A 90 -0.33 -0.48 7.60
N ARG A 91 -0.34 -0.50 6.25
CA ARG A 91 -1.47 -0.97 5.45
C ARG A 91 -1.13 -2.25 4.71
N PRO A 92 -2.10 -3.17 4.53
CA PRO A 92 -1.88 -4.39 3.77
C PRO A 92 -1.60 -4.07 2.31
N GLU A 93 -0.64 -4.78 1.73
CA GLU A 93 -0.25 -4.64 0.32
C GLU A 93 -0.98 -5.66 -0.58
N TYR A 94 -1.39 -5.18 -1.76
CA TYR A 94 -2.01 -5.98 -2.81
C TYR A 94 -1.46 -5.56 -4.17
N ASP A 95 -0.79 -6.48 -4.84
CA ASP A 95 -0.28 -6.28 -6.20
C ASP A 95 -1.17 -6.96 -7.23
N ILE A 96 -1.57 -6.21 -8.25
CA ILE A 96 -2.32 -6.71 -9.39
C ILE A 96 -1.55 -6.40 -10.66
N SER A 97 -1.13 -7.44 -11.38
CA SER A 97 -0.43 -7.30 -12.65
C SER A 97 -1.42 -7.17 -13.81
N PHE A 98 -1.40 -6.03 -14.48
CA PHE A 98 -2.25 -5.75 -15.63
C PHE A 98 -1.60 -6.24 -16.93
N HIS A 99 -2.43 -6.68 -17.86
CA HIS A 99 -2.07 -7.02 -19.23
C HIS A 99 -3.13 -6.50 -20.20
N VAL A 100 -2.86 -6.58 -21.51
CA VAL A 100 -3.72 -5.97 -22.55
C VAL A 100 -5.16 -6.50 -22.58
N ASN A 101 -5.41 -7.67 -21.98
CA ASN A 101 -6.73 -8.29 -21.93
C ASN A 101 -7.39 -8.16 -20.55
N THR A 102 -6.76 -7.50 -19.57
CA THR A 102 -7.36 -7.28 -18.26
C THR A 102 -8.56 -6.36 -18.39
N ASP A 103 -9.74 -6.83 -18.01
CA ASP A 103 -10.97 -6.06 -18.01
C ASP A 103 -11.57 -5.89 -16.60
N SER A 104 -12.73 -5.23 -16.51
CA SER A 104 -13.41 -5.04 -15.22
C SER A 104 -13.91 -6.35 -14.60
N ALA A 105 -14.24 -7.35 -15.42
CA ALA A 105 -14.69 -8.65 -14.95
C ALA A 105 -13.55 -9.47 -14.33
N ASP A 106 -12.32 -9.26 -14.79
CA ASP A 106 -11.11 -9.83 -14.17
C ASP A 106 -10.81 -9.22 -12.79
N LEU A 107 -11.14 -7.94 -12.58
CA LEU A 107 -10.83 -7.21 -11.35
C LEU A 107 -11.93 -7.31 -10.28
N ILE A 108 -13.18 -7.03 -10.67
CA ILE A 108 -14.33 -6.99 -9.75
C ILE A 108 -15.01 -8.35 -9.67
N GLY A 109 -15.05 -9.08 -10.78
CA GLY A 109 -15.74 -10.35 -10.91
C GLY A 109 -16.80 -10.37 -12.00
N THR A 110 -17.36 -11.55 -12.23
CA THR A 110 -18.42 -11.77 -13.22
C THR A 110 -19.35 -12.87 -12.78
N ASP A 111 -20.58 -12.83 -13.27
CA ASP A 111 -21.56 -13.89 -13.03
C ASP A 111 -21.10 -15.19 -13.71
N THR A 112 -21.14 -16.28 -12.95
CA THR A 112 -20.77 -17.61 -13.39
C THR A 112 -21.84 -18.63 -12.98
N PHE A 113 -21.92 -19.74 -13.71
CA PHE A 113 -22.91 -20.77 -13.44
C PHE A 113 -22.28 -21.94 -12.68
N ILE A 114 -22.70 -22.14 -11.43
CA ILE A 114 -22.18 -23.19 -10.53
C ILE A 114 -23.37 -23.84 -9.84
N ASN A 115 -23.40 -25.18 -9.76
CA ASN A 115 -24.46 -25.94 -9.07
C ASN A 115 -25.89 -25.60 -9.52
N ASN A 116 -26.10 -25.46 -10.83
CA ASN A 116 -27.38 -25.10 -11.44
C ASN A 116 -27.94 -23.72 -11.07
N GLU A 117 -27.11 -22.80 -10.61
CA GLU A 117 -27.51 -21.42 -10.34
C GLU A 117 -26.44 -20.40 -10.76
N VAL A 118 -26.88 -19.17 -11.00
CA VAL A 118 -26.01 -18.03 -11.29
C VAL A 118 -25.44 -17.51 -9.97
N ARG A 119 -24.11 -17.48 -9.86
CA ARG A 119 -23.38 -16.93 -8.71
C ARG A 119 -22.32 -15.94 -9.20
N LEU A 120 -22.10 -14.87 -8.44
CA LEU A 120 -21.00 -13.95 -8.70
C LEU A 120 -19.66 -14.64 -8.37
N ARG A 121 -18.80 -14.81 -9.38
CA ARG A 121 -17.38 -15.12 -9.16
C ARG A 121 -16.67 -13.81 -8.85
N LYS A 122 -16.39 -13.56 -7.58
CA LYS A 122 -15.65 -12.40 -7.09
C LYS A 122 -14.25 -12.34 -7.73
N GLY A 123 -13.88 -11.16 -8.21
CA GLY A 123 -12.51 -10.85 -8.64
C GLY A 123 -11.61 -10.48 -7.45
N PRO A 124 -10.30 -10.32 -7.68
CA PRO A 124 -9.30 -10.11 -6.65
C PRO A 124 -9.46 -8.79 -5.87
N ILE A 125 -10.18 -7.79 -6.39
CA ILE A 125 -10.45 -6.54 -5.65
C ILE A 125 -11.58 -6.72 -4.63
N TYR A 126 -12.49 -7.68 -4.87
CA TYR A 126 -13.67 -7.90 -4.01
C TYR A 126 -13.40 -8.92 -2.89
N GLN A 127 -12.24 -9.60 -2.92
CA GLN A 127 -11.85 -10.64 -1.97
C GLN A 127 -10.77 -10.12 -1.03
#